data_AF-A0AAW5K4Y6-F1
#
_entry.id   AF-A0AAW5K4Y6-F1
#
_cell.length_a   1.000
_cell.length_b   1.000
_cell.length_c   1.000
_cell.angle_alpha   90.00
_cell.angle_beta   90.00
_cell.angle_gamma   90.00
#
_symmetry.space_group_name_H-M   'P 1'
#
loop_
_entity.id
_entity.type
_entity.pdbx_description
1 polymer ?
#
loop_
_entity_poly.entity_id
_entity_poly.type
_entity_poly.pdbx_seq_one_letter_code
_entity_poly.pdbx_strand_id
1 'polypeptide(L)'
;MKKLATLLIITAALLAALDLSALPSCADTFDQVLQRWTKSRKFVDEDGANLEVKVTYYSSEFIEALVQKEAKDNLWTQQEADDYKYKFLSGLKLDELIPIQVEFINNGPTMFLGPFDIMVKLRIAGKTYKPTDYDRRFNFKFQGKKEGLIFFPRFDEKTGKDLLKGVKNVSIEFVPAISPILEGKTISFIWDVSRDDPQAIYKGAAANKLETDRLLKRIEKLRKDKAEEEAKLASINGEISTIQARLDELAKQ
;
A
#
# COMPACT_ATOMS: atom_id res chain seq x y z
N MET A 1 -63.86 -17.30 -26.57
CA MET A 1 -62.84 -18.02 -25.77
C MET A 1 -61.43 -18.01 -26.37
N LYS A 2 -61.24 -17.96 -27.71
CA LYS A 2 -59.88 -17.93 -28.30
C LYS A 2 -59.08 -16.63 -28.13
N LYS A 3 -59.74 -15.47 -27.93
CA LYS A 3 -59.06 -14.16 -27.77
C LYS A 3 -58.60 -13.84 -26.34
N LEU A 4 -59.16 -14.50 -25.33
CA LEU A 4 -58.73 -14.34 -23.92
C LEU A 4 -57.49 -15.20 -23.60
N ALA A 5 -57.34 -16.35 -24.26
CA ALA A 5 -56.14 -17.19 -24.13
C ALA A 5 -54.89 -16.53 -24.71
N THR A 6 -55.02 -15.71 -25.75
CA THR A 6 -53.87 -15.03 -26.39
C THR A 6 -53.34 -13.87 -25.53
N LEU A 7 -54.20 -13.19 -24.77
CA LEU A 7 -53.81 -12.06 -23.91
C LEU A 7 -53.04 -12.53 -22.65
N LEU A 8 -53.37 -13.72 -22.14
CA LEU A 8 -52.74 -14.34 -20.97
C LEU A 8 -51.34 -14.93 -21.27
N ILE A 9 -51.10 -15.32 -22.53
CA ILE A 9 -49.79 -15.83 -22.96
C ILE A 9 -48.80 -14.68 -23.21
N ILE A 10 -49.28 -13.50 -23.62
CA ILE A 10 -48.42 -12.32 -23.83
C ILE A 10 -48.00 -11.67 -22.49
N THR A 11 -48.83 -11.77 -21.44
CA THR A 11 -48.47 -11.29 -20.09
C THR A 11 -47.55 -12.25 -19.33
N ALA A 12 -47.63 -13.56 -19.58
CA ALA A 12 -46.66 -14.52 -19.04
C ALA A 12 -45.27 -14.44 -19.72
N ALA A 13 -45.20 -13.99 -20.97
CA ALA A 13 -43.94 -13.79 -21.69
C ALA A 13 -43.21 -12.48 -21.29
N LEU A 14 -43.91 -11.50 -20.72
CA LEU A 14 -43.29 -10.25 -20.25
C LEU A 14 -42.73 -10.33 -18.82
N LEU A 15 -43.12 -11.35 -18.04
CA LEU A 15 -42.59 -11.62 -16.68
C LEU A 15 -41.37 -12.55 -16.67
N ALA A 16 -41.01 -13.16 -17.80
CA ALA A 16 -39.81 -13.98 -17.95
C ALA A 16 -38.58 -13.18 -18.47
N ALA A 17 -38.70 -11.86 -18.62
CA ALA A 17 -37.60 -10.98 -19.06
C ALA A 17 -36.89 -10.25 -17.89
N LEU A 18 -37.15 -10.68 -16.65
CA LEU A 18 -36.43 -10.25 -15.44
C LEU A 18 -35.43 -11.32 -14.98
N ASP A 19 -34.88 -12.10 -15.93
CA ASP A 19 -33.63 -12.80 -15.68
C ASP A 19 -32.48 -11.79 -15.76
N LEU A 20 -32.23 -11.24 -14.58
CA LEU A 20 -30.94 -10.82 -14.05
C LEU A 20 -29.84 -10.96 -15.10
N SER A 21 -29.43 -9.84 -15.67
CA SER A 21 -28.14 -9.71 -16.32
C SER A 21 -27.09 -10.08 -15.28
N ALA A 22 -26.73 -11.37 -15.24
CA ALA A 22 -25.49 -11.85 -14.69
C ALA A 22 -24.41 -11.20 -15.56
N LEU A 23 -24.02 -9.99 -15.17
CA LEU A 23 -22.72 -9.46 -15.54
C LEU A 23 -21.73 -10.59 -15.27
N PRO A 24 -20.89 -10.99 -16.24
CA PRO A 24 -19.78 -11.85 -15.93
C PRO A 24 -18.89 -11.09 -14.96
N SER A 25 -19.12 -11.32 -13.67
CA SER A 25 -18.19 -11.03 -12.60
C SER A 25 -17.01 -12.00 -12.80
N CYS A 26 -16.15 -11.72 -13.78
CA CYS A 26 -14.78 -12.18 -13.75
C CYS A 26 -14.05 -11.39 -12.65
N ALA A 27 -14.53 -11.50 -11.42
CA ALA A 27 -13.70 -11.24 -10.26
C ALA A 27 -12.69 -12.39 -10.22
N ASP A 28 -11.42 -12.05 -10.39
CA ASP A 28 -10.34 -13.03 -10.23
C ASP A 28 -10.50 -13.72 -8.87
N THR A 29 -10.21 -15.02 -8.81
CA THR A 29 -10.28 -15.72 -7.53
C THR A 29 -9.24 -15.16 -6.57
N PHE A 30 -9.48 -15.22 -5.25
CA PHE A 30 -8.51 -14.76 -4.26
C PHE A 30 -7.10 -15.32 -4.53
N ASP A 31 -7.00 -16.58 -4.94
CA ASP A 31 -5.71 -17.22 -5.24
C ASP A 31 -5.01 -16.58 -6.44
N GLN A 32 -5.74 -16.17 -7.48
CA GLN A 32 -5.19 -15.46 -8.63
C GLN A 32 -4.66 -14.07 -8.22
N VAL A 33 -5.44 -13.34 -7.41
CA VAL A 33 -5.03 -12.05 -6.86
C VAL A 33 -3.80 -12.22 -5.94
N LEU A 34 -3.82 -13.23 -5.06
CA LEU A 34 -2.72 -13.56 -4.18
C LEU A 34 -1.45 -13.85 -4.97
N GLN A 35 -1.50 -14.69 -6.02
CA GLN A 35 -0.33 -15.01 -6.86
C GLN A 35 0.19 -13.80 -7.65
N ARG A 36 -0.70 -12.88 -8.03
CA ARG A 36 -0.31 -11.63 -8.71
C ARG A 36 0.52 -10.75 -7.78
N TRP A 37 0.05 -10.57 -6.55
CA TRP A 37 0.62 -9.62 -5.60
C TRP A 37 1.63 -10.23 -4.63
N THR A 38 1.70 -11.55 -4.55
CA THR A 38 2.66 -12.31 -3.75
C THR A 38 3.69 -12.97 -4.64
N LYS A 39 4.97 -12.76 -4.35
CA LYS A 39 6.10 -13.39 -5.03
C LYS A 39 6.93 -14.16 -4.02
N SER A 40 7.43 -15.33 -4.40
CA SER A 40 8.33 -16.11 -3.56
C SER A 40 9.59 -16.50 -4.33
N ARG A 41 10.72 -16.57 -3.63
CA ARG A 41 11.96 -17.17 -4.13
C ARG A 41 12.53 -18.08 -3.05
N LYS A 42 12.83 -19.30 -3.42
CA LYS A 42 13.50 -20.29 -2.58
C LYS A 42 14.95 -20.45 -3.02
N PHE A 43 15.85 -20.39 -2.05
CA PHE A 43 17.27 -20.64 -2.20
C PHE A 43 17.60 -21.89 -1.38
N VAL A 44 18.34 -22.81 -1.98
CA VAL A 44 18.79 -24.04 -1.34
C VAL A 44 20.30 -24.10 -1.51
N ASP A 45 21.02 -24.46 -0.45
CA ASP A 45 22.46 -24.75 -0.53
C ASP A 45 22.72 -26.23 -0.86
N GLU A 46 23.99 -26.60 -0.95
CA GLU A 46 24.41 -27.95 -1.31
C GLU A 46 24.03 -29.00 -0.24
N ASP A 47 23.91 -28.56 1.02
CA ASP A 47 23.58 -29.41 2.18
C ASP A 47 22.05 -29.53 2.41
N GLY A 48 21.24 -28.90 1.56
CA GLY A 48 19.77 -28.93 1.62
C GLY A 48 19.14 -27.91 2.56
N ALA A 49 19.95 -27.10 3.25
CA ALA A 49 19.47 -25.95 4.00
C ALA A 49 18.89 -24.92 3.02
N ASN A 50 17.81 -24.26 3.44
CA ASN A 50 17.06 -23.40 2.55
C ASN A 50 16.53 -22.14 3.22
N LEU A 51 16.41 -21.11 2.39
CA LEU A 51 15.75 -19.86 2.69
C LEU A 51 14.70 -19.60 1.62
N GLU A 52 13.44 -19.52 2.02
CA GLU A 52 12.37 -19.00 1.19
C GLU A 52 11.99 -17.59 1.65
N VAL A 53 11.96 -16.66 0.70
CA VAL A 53 11.52 -15.28 0.92
C VAL A 53 10.27 -15.07 0.11
N LYS A 54 9.18 -14.79 0.81
CA LYS A 54 7.88 -14.49 0.21
C LYS A 54 7.50 -13.07 0.54
N VAL A 55 7.06 -12.33 -0.46
CA VAL A 55 6.76 -10.90 -0.35
C VAL A 55 5.44 -10.60 -1.01
N THR A 56 4.58 -9.88 -0.30
CA THR A 56 3.26 -9.48 -0.76
C THR A 56 3.16 -7.96 -0.80
N TYR A 57 2.94 -7.42 -1.99
CA TYR A 57 2.63 -6.00 -2.15
C TYR A 57 1.14 -5.79 -1.86
N TYR A 58 0.83 -4.90 -0.91
CA TYR A 58 -0.55 -4.66 -0.48
C TYR A 58 -1.24 -3.67 -1.42
N SER A 59 -1.58 -4.16 -2.62
CA SER A 59 -2.40 -3.42 -3.57
C SER A 59 -3.84 -3.31 -3.09
N SER A 60 -4.58 -2.40 -3.71
CA SER A 60 -6.01 -2.20 -3.48
C SER A 60 -6.80 -3.49 -3.73
N GLU A 61 -6.51 -4.13 -4.86
CA GLU A 61 -7.11 -5.39 -5.27
C GLU A 61 -6.83 -6.51 -4.26
N PHE A 62 -5.57 -6.62 -3.82
CA PHE A 62 -5.18 -7.64 -2.84
C PHE A 62 -5.90 -7.44 -1.50
N ILE A 63 -5.98 -6.19 -1.03
CA ILE A 63 -6.65 -5.87 0.23
C ILE A 63 -8.14 -6.19 0.15
N GLU A 64 -8.81 -5.83 -0.94
CA GLU A 64 -10.24 -6.16 -1.12
C GLU A 64 -10.47 -7.66 -1.15
N ALA A 65 -9.65 -8.39 -1.91
CA ALA A 65 -9.74 -9.84 -1.97
C ALA A 65 -9.47 -10.48 -0.59
N LEU A 66 -8.51 -9.96 0.17
CA LEU A 66 -8.19 -10.41 1.53
C LEU A 66 -9.37 -10.17 2.48
N VAL A 67 -9.96 -8.97 2.50
CA VAL A 67 -11.12 -8.66 3.34
C VAL A 67 -12.30 -9.56 2.99
N GLN A 68 -12.58 -9.77 1.69
CA GLN A 68 -13.66 -10.66 1.26
C GLN A 68 -13.42 -12.12 1.69
N LYS A 69 -12.17 -12.59 1.60
CA LYS A 69 -11.79 -13.91 2.08
C LYS A 69 -11.98 -14.04 3.60
N GLU A 70 -11.46 -13.10 4.39
CA GLU A 70 -11.62 -13.10 5.84
C GLU A 70 -13.09 -13.05 6.25
N ALA A 71 -13.90 -12.21 5.58
CA ALA A 71 -15.33 -12.14 5.84
C ALA A 71 -16.04 -13.47 5.56
N LYS A 72 -15.66 -14.16 4.48
CA LYS A 72 -16.22 -15.47 4.13
C LYS A 72 -15.78 -16.55 5.11
N ASP A 73 -14.48 -16.62 5.42
CA ASP A 73 -13.91 -17.65 6.28
C ASP A 73 -14.43 -17.55 7.72
N ASN A 74 -14.75 -16.32 8.16
CA ASN A 74 -15.28 -16.05 9.50
C ASN A 74 -16.81 -15.84 9.54
N LEU A 75 -17.52 -16.00 8.42
CA LEU A 75 -18.98 -15.80 8.31
C LEU A 75 -19.47 -14.42 8.78
N TRP A 76 -18.68 -13.39 8.51
CA TRP A 76 -18.99 -12.02 8.91
C TRP A 76 -20.20 -11.46 8.15
N THR A 77 -20.98 -10.65 8.86
CA THR A 77 -21.94 -9.74 8.26
C THR A 77 -21.22 -8.63 7.48
N GLN A 78 -21.94 -7.94 6.58
CA GLN A 78 -21.38 -6.80 5.85
C GLN A 78 -20.80 -5.72 6.79
N GLN A 79 -21.48 -5.48 7.92
CA GLN A 79 -21.03 -4.49 8.90
C GLN A 79 -19.72 -4.89 9.58
N GLU A 80 -19.57 -6.16 9.97
CA GLU A 80 -18.32 -6.67 10.56
C GLU A 80 -17.16 -6.64 9.57
N ALA A 81 -17.42 -7.00 8.31
CA ALA A 81 -16.44 -6.91 7.23
C ALA A 81 -15.99 -5.46 6.98
N ASP A 82 -16.93 -4.50 6.99
CA ASP A 82 -16.66 -3.08 6.83
C ASP A 82 -15.85 -2.52 8.02
N ASP A 83 -16.19 -2.91 9.24
CA ASP A 83 -15.46 -2.51 10.45
C ASP A 83 -14.04 -3.09 10.48
N TYR A 84 -13.88 -4.36 10.07
CA TYR A 84 -12.57 -4.97 9.89
C TYR A 84 -11.75 -4.23 8.82
N LYS A 85 -12.34 -3.98 7.65
CA LYS A 85 -11.68 -3.23 6.56
C LYS A 85 -11.22 -1.85 7.05
N TYR A 86 -12.06 -1.13 7.78
CA TYR A 86 -11.70 0.18 8.35
C TYR A 86 -10.48 0.09 9.28
N LYS A 87 -10.49 -0.85 10.24
CA LYS A 87 -9.38 -1.04 11.19
C LYS A 87 -8.09 -1.46 10.47
N PHE A 88 -8.20 -2.39 9.52
CA PHE A 88 -7.08 -2.88 8.73
C PHE A 88 -6.44 -1.77 7.91
N LEU A 89 -7.24 -1.03 7.13
CA LEU A 89 -6.76 0.09 6.32
C LEU A 89 -6.17 1.22 7.16
N SER A 90 -6.75 1.50 8.34
CA SER A 90 -6.24 2.51 9.28
C SER A 90 -4.84 2.16 9.79
N GLY A 91 -4.56 0.88 10.01
CA GLY A 91 -3.23 0.40 10.40
C GLY A 91 -2.21 0.48 9.27
N LEU A 92 -2.65 0.27 8.02
CA LEU A 92 -1.78 0.29 6.85
C LEU A 92 -1.34 1.69 6.41
N LYS A 93 -2.13 2.73 6.75
CA LYS A 93 -1.86 4.13 6.40
C LYS A 93 -1.52 4.31 4.91
N LEU A 94 -2.32 3.70 4.04
CA LEU A 94 -2.09 3.69 2.59
C LEU A 94 -2.05 5.09 1.96
N ASP A 95 -2.61 6.07 2.65
CA ASP A 95 -2.54 7.48 2.30
C ASP A 95 -1.14 8.05 2.45
N GLU A 96 -0.30 7.51 3.34
CA GLU A 96 1.05 8.02 3.62
C GLU A 96 2.15 7.03 3.24
N LEU A 97 1.84 5.73 3.26
CA LEU A 97 2.79 4.64 3.20
C LEU A 97 2.43 3.62 2.11
N ILE A 98 3.45 2.89 1.67
CA ILE A 98 3.36 1.74 0.77
C ILE A 98 3.68 0.50 1.61
N PRO A 99 2.68 -0.27 2.06
CA PRO A 99 2.91 -1.46 2.86
C PRO A 99 3.29 -2.66 1.99
N ILE A 100 4.25 -3.42 2.47
CA ILE A 100 4.69 -4.68 1.90
C ILE A 100 4.86 -5.68 3.06
N GLN A 101 4.20 -6.82 2.97
CA GLN A 101 4.43 -7.93 3.91
C GLN A 101 5.59 -8.77 3.41
N VAL A 102 6.48 -9.13 4.32
CA VAL A 102 7.58 -10.06 4.05
C VAL A 102 7.48 -11.24 5.01
N GLU A 103 7.63 -12.42 4.47
CA GLU A 103 7.71 -13.69 5.16
C GLU A 103 9.03 -14.39 4.79
N PHE A 104 9.82 -14.70 5.80
CA PHE A 104 11.04 -15.49 5.69
C PHE A 104 10.78 -16.88 6.28
N ILE A 105 11.12 -17.93 5.55
CA ILE A 105 11.11 -19.31 6.02
C ILE A 105 12.54 -19.82 5.89
N ASN A 106 13.25 -19.88 7.02
CA ASN A 106 14.66 -20.22 7.08
C ASN A 106 14.87 -21.56 7.80
N ASN A 107 15.28 -22.57 7.07
CA ASN A 107 15.68 -23.88 7.61
C ASN A 107 17.20 -24.08 7.59
N GLY A 108 17.98 -23.00 7.36
CA GLY A 108 19.43 -23.03 7.33
C GLY A 108 20.08 -22.24 8.48
N PRO A 109 21.31 -21.72 8.26
CA PRO A 109 22.02 -20.91 9.23
C PRO A 109 21.21 -19.72 9.73
N THR A 110 21.49 -19.27 10.95
CA THR A 110 20.84 -18.08 11.54
C THR A 110 20.93 -16.88 10.59
N MET A 111 19.80 -16.23 10.34
CA MET A 111 19.73 -14.98 9.57
C MET A 111 20.07 -13.76 10.42
N PHE A 112 20.67 -12.75 9.79
CA PHE A 112 21.09 -11.50 10.42
C PHE A 112 20.44 -10.32 9.69
N LEU A 113 19.25 -9.94 10.15
CA LEU A 113 18.43 -8.93 9.52
C LEU A 113 18.59 -7.52 10.11
N GLY A 114 19.26 -7.38 11.26
CA GLY A 114 19.43 -6.09 11.94
C GLY A 114 20.70 -5.34 11.50
N PRO A 115 20.66 -4.00 11.34
CA PRO A 115 19.48 -3.14 11.36
C PRO A 115 18.70 -3.25 10.03
N PHE A 116 17.40 -3.50 10.10
CA PHE A 116 16.63 -3.95 8.94
C PHE A 116 16.34 -2.85 7.91
N ASP A 117 16.33 -1.59 8.30
CA ASP A 117 16.13 -0.43 7.43
C ASP A 117 17.21 -0.25 6.35
N ILE A 118 18.40 -0.84 6.55
CA ILE A 118 19.47 -0.88 5.54
C ILE A 118 19.53 -2.19 4.77
N MET A 119 18.81 -3.22 5.22
CA MET A 119 18.79 -4.55 4.61
C MET A 119 17.77 -4.69 3.48
N VAL A 120 16.82 -3.76 3.41
CA VAL A 120 15.74 -3.76 2.43
C VAL A 120 15.54 -2.36 1.86
N LYS A 121 15.23 -2.29 0.57
CA LYS A 121 14.92 -1.02 -0.11
C LYS A 121 13.85 -1.23 -1.15
N LEU A 122 13.06 -0.18 -1.40
CA LEU A 122 12.07 -0.14 -2.46
C LEU A 122 12.61 0.71 -3.61
N ARG A 123 12.65 0.17 -4.82
CA ARG A 123 12.97 0.88 -6.04
C ARG A 123 11.69 1.29 -6.76
N ILE A 124 11.55 2.60 -6.96
CA ILE A 124 10.42 3.22 -7.68
C ILE A 124 11.01 4.20 -8.69
N ALA A 125 10.66 4.05 -9.96
CA ALA A 125 11.12 4.92 -11.05
C ALA A 125 12.66 5.14 -11.06
N GLY A 126 13.42 4.08 -10.80
CA GLY A 126 14.90 4.12 -10.78
C GLY A 126 15.53 4.69 -9.51
N LYS A 127 14.75 5.26 -8.59
CA LYS A 127 15.21 5.74 -7.27
C LYS A 127 14.95 4.69 -6.19
N THR A 128 15.80 4.65 -5.17
CA THR A 128 15.67 3.74 -4.03
C THR A 128 15.24 4.46 -2.77
N TYR A 129 14.34 3.86 -2.02
CA TYR A 129 13.76 4.38 -0.78
C TYR A 129 13.97 3.38 0.35
N LYS A 130 14.35 3.88 1.53
CA LYS A 130 14.41 3.08 2.75
C LYS A 130 13.02 2.96 3.38
N PRO A 131 12.77 1.93 4.20
CA PRO A 131 11.56 1.85 5.00
C PRO A 131 11.43 3.06 5.93
N THR A 132 10.23 3.61 6.04
CA THR A 132 9.86 4.60 7.05
C THR A 132 9.56 3.92 8.39
N ASP A 133 8.94 2.73 8.36
CA ASP A 133 8.65 1.91 9.53
C ASP A 133 8.63 0.43 9.16
N TYR A 134 8.80 -0.46 10.12
CA TYR A 134 8.77 -1.91 9.90
C TYR A 134 8.60 -2.66 11.22
N ASP A 135 8.25 -3.94 11.13
CA ASP A 135 8.21 -4.83 12.29
C ASP A 135 9.60 -4.98 12.93
N ARG A 136 9.78 -4.39 14.12
CA ARG A 136 11.04 -4.39 14.88
C ARG A 136 11.58 -5.80 15.18
N ARG A 137 10.73 -6.84 15.10
CA ARG A 137 11.17 -8.24 15.22
C ARG A 137 12.19 -8.62 14.14
N PHE A 138 12.22 -7.91 13.00
CA PHE A 138 13.25 -8.10 11.98
C PHE A 138 14.64 -7.71 12.44
N ASN A 139 14.83 -6.85 13.45
CA ASN A 139 16.18 -6.53 13.94
C ASN A 139 16.87 -7.67 14.70
N PHE A 140 16.12 -8.70 15.08
CA PHE A 140 16.64 -9.84 15.82
C PHE A 140 17.00 -10.99 14.87
N LYS A 141 18.19 -11.55 15.08
CA LYS A 141 18.62 -12.78 14.42
C LYS A 141 17.62 -13.92 14.65
N PHE A 142 17.41 -14.79 13.68
CA PHE A 142 16.45 -15.90 13.82
C PHE A 142 16.73 -17.08 12.87
N GLN A 143 16.14 -18.22 13.24
CA GLN A 143 15.90 -19.39 12.40
C GLN A 143 14.41 -19.70 12.41
N GLY A 144 13.94 -20.50 11.45
CA GLY A 144 12.53 -20.82 11.27
C GLY A 144 11.76 -19.75 10.51
N LYS A 145 10.48 -19.58 10.83
CA LYS A 145 9.57 -18.65 10.14
C LYS A 145 9.48 -17.31 10.86
N LYS A 146 9.58 -16.21 10.11
CA LYS A 146 9.31 -14.85 10.59
C LYS A 146 8.61 -14.04 9.52
N GLU A 147 7.50 -13.39 9.89
CA GLU A 147 6.76 -12.50 9.03
C GLU A 147 6.53 -11.14 9.68
N GLY A 148 6.32 -10.12 8.85
CA GLY A 148 6.04 -8.76 9.31
C GLY A 148 5.78 -7.80 8.16
N LEU A 149 5.28 -6.61 8.51
CA LEU A 149 5.05 -5.52 7.58
C LEU A 149 6.26 -4.59 7.51
N ILE A 150 6.45 -4.02 6.32
CA ILE A 150 7.43 -2.99 6.01
C ILE A 150 6.67 -1.86 5.33
N PHE A 151 6.89 -0.63 5.79
CA PHE A 151 6.23 0.55 5.28
C PHE A 151 7.25 1.46 4.61
N PHE A 152 7.07 1.70 3.31
CA PHE A 152 7.86 2.65 2.54
C PHE A 152 7.12 3.98 2.38
N PRO A 153 7.80 5.10 2.13
CA PRO A 153 7.12 6.37 1.91
C PRO A 153 6.28 6.31 0.63
N ARG A 154 5.06 6.86 0.66
CA ARG A 154 4.24 7.06 -0.54
C ARG A 154 4.57 8.38 -1.26
N PHE A 155 4.99 9.40 -0.52
CA PHE A 155 5.33 10.71 -1.07
C PHE A 155 6.83 10.98 -0.93
N ASP A 156 7.39 11.66 -1.93
CA ASP A 156 8.73 12.20 -1.84
C ASP A 156 8.80 13.27 -0.74
N GLU A 157 9.69 13.12 0.24
CA GLU A 157 9.78 14.02 1.40
C GLU A 157 10.10 15.47 1.01
N LYS A 158 10.83 15.68 -0.08
CA LYS A 158 11.29 17.01 -0.50
C LYS A 158 10.25 17.73 -1.35
N THR A 159 9.55 16.99 -2.21
CA THR A 159 8.67 17.57 -3.24
C THR A 159 7.19 17.32 -2.97
N GLY A 160 6.85 16.44 -2.02
CA GLY A 160 5.48 16.06 -1.72
C GLY A 160 4.77 15.30 -2.84
N LYS A 161 5.50 14.89 -3.90
CA LYS A 161 4.93 14.20 -5.05
C LYS A 161 4.65 12.73 -4.71
N ASP A 162 3.49 12.23 -5.14
CA ASP A 162 3.15 10.81 -5.02
C ASP A 162 4.16 9.99 -5.85
N LEU A 163 4.87 9.09 -5.19
CA LEU A 163 5.92 8.26 -5.78
C LEU A 163 5.37 7.22 -6.73
N LEU A 164 4.11 6.79 -6.57
CA LEU A 164 3.49 5.77 -7.41
C LEU A 164 2.76 6.36 -8.64
N LYS A 165 2.56 7.68 -8.68
CA LYS A 165 1.84 8.33 -9.79
C LYS A 165 2.57 8.12 -11.12
N GLY A 166 1.91 7.42 -12.04
CA GLY A 166 2.45 7.12 -13.38
C GLY A 166 3.56 6.05 -13.39
N VAL A 167 3.78 5.37 -12.26
CA VAL A 167 4.75 4.29 -12.16
C VAL A 167 4.14 2.99 -12.67
N LYS A 168 4.88 2.28 -13.52
CA LYS A 168 4.48 0.95 -13.99
C LYS A 168 4.93 -0.15 -13.05
N ASN A 169 6.16 -0.07 -12.58
CA ASN A 169 6.77 -1.15 -11.80
C ASN A 169 7.37 -0.63 -10.50
N VAL A 170 7.17 -1.41 -9.44
CA VAL A 170 7.84 -1.23 -8.15
C VAL A 170 8.65 -2.50 -7.86
N SER A 171 9.85 -2.34 -7.34
CA SER A 171 10.69 -3.48 -6.96
C SER A 171 11.17 -3.38 -5.52
N ILE A 172 11.04 -4.45 -4.75
CA ILE A 172 11.73 -4.57 -3.47
C ILE A 172 13.04 -5.33 -3.68
N GLU A 173 14.09 -4.89 -3.00
CA GLU A 173 15.42 -5.50 -3.05
C GLU A 173 15.91 -5.76 -1.62
N PHE A 174 16.44 -6.95 -1.38
CA PHE A 174 17.12 -7.30 -0.14
C PHE A 174 18.62 -7.39 -0.36
N VAL A 175 19.38 -6.91 0.63
CA VAL A 175 20.83 -7.05 0.65
C VAL A 175 21.18 -8.51 0.89
N PRO A 176 22.16 -9.10 0.17
CA PRO A 176 22.54 -10.50 0.34
C PRO A 176 22.97 -10.87 1.77
N ALA A 177 23.53 -9.92 2.51
CA ALA A 177 24.03 -10.09 3.88
C ALA A 177 22.97 -10.53 4.92
N ILE A 178 21.68 -10.52 4.57
CA ILE A 178 20.61 -10.99 5.46
C ILE A 178 20.71 -12.48 5.82
N SER A 179 21.39 -13.28 4.98
CA SER A 179 21.54 -14.71 5.18
C SER A 179 22.82 -15.24 4.51
N PRO A 180 23.58 -16.14 5.16
CA PRO A 180 24.71 -16.82 4.54
C PRO A 180 24.36 -17.57 3.24
N ILE A 181 23.14 -18.10 3.12
CA ILE A 181 22.67 -18.83 1.92
C ILE A 181 22.65 -17.94 0.65
N LEU A 182 22.62 -16.62 0.85
CA LEU A 182 22.51 -15.63 -0.21
C LEU A 182 23.85 -15.03 -0.61
N GLU A 183 24.98 -15.54 -0.12
CA GLU A 183 26.28 -15.02 -0.50
C GLU A 183 26.43 -14.99 -2.04
N GLY A 184 26.73 -13.80 -2.58
CA GLY A 184 26.81 -13.54 -4.03
C GLY A 184 25.46 -13.50 -4.79
N LYS A 185 24.31 -13.69 -4.12
CA LYS A 185 22.97 -13.74 -4.74
C LYS A 185 22.14 -12.52 -4.34
N THR A 186 21.57 -11.83 -5.32
CA THR A 186 20.62 -10.74 -5.08
C THR A 186 19.19 -11.27 -5.04
N ILE A 187 18.41 -10.79 -4.06
CA ILE A 187 16.97 -11.06 -4.00
C ILE A 187 16.23 -9.78 -4.38
N SER A 188 15.42 -9.86 -5.41
CA SER A 188 14.50 -8.80 -5.79
C SER A 188 13.17 -9.37 -6.24
N PHE A 189 12.10 -8.61 -5.99
CA PHE A 189 10.77 -8.90 -6.49
C PHE A 189 10.24 -7.65 -7.18
N ILE A 190 9.48 -7.84 -8.25
CA ILE A 190 8.93 -6.76 -9.07
C ILE A 190 7.44 -6.99 -9.23
N TRP A 191 6.66 -5.93 -9.05
CA TRP A 191 5.23 -5.90 -9.31
C TRP A 191 4.92 -4.86 -10.38
N ASP A 192 3.98 -5.19 -11.25
CA ASP A 192 3.30 -4.23 -12.11
C ASP A 192 2.19 -3.55 -11.28
N VAL A 193 2.36 -2.26 -11.02
CA VAL A 193 1.43 -1.42 -10.25
C VAL A 193 0.65 -0.47 -11.14
N SER A 194 0.80 -0.57 -12.48
CA SER A 194 0.16 0.37 -13.42
C SER A 194 -1.36 0.39 -13.36
N ARG A 195 -1.96 -0.69 -12.87
CA ARG A 195 -3.42 -0.86 -12.71
C ARG A 195 -3.87 -0.83 -11.25
N ASP A 196 -2.96 -0.62 -10.30
CA ASP A 196 -3.36 -0.47 -8.90
C ASP A 196 -3.97 0.92 -8.71
N ASP A 197 -5.21 0.97 -8.24
CA ASP A 197 -5.91 2.20 -7.89
C ASP A 197 -6.20 2.22 -6.38
N PRO A 198 -5.32 2.84 -5.58
CA PRO A 198 -5.50 3.03 -4.14
C PRO A 198 -6.75 3.80 -3.74
N GLN A 199 -7.49 4.41 -4.68
CA GLN A 199 -8.78 5.03 -4.38
C GLN A 199 -9.94 4.04 -4.52
N ALA A 200 -9.78 2.94 -5.25
CA ALA A 200 -10.82 1.94 -5.43
C ALA A 200 -11.26 1.30 -4.10
N ILE A 201 -10.29 1.08 -3.20
CA ILE A 201 -10.51 0.58 -1.83
C ILE A 201 -11.40 1.51 -0.98
N TYR A 202 -11.51 2.79 -1.36
CA TYR A 202 -12.34 3.80 -0.71
C TYR A 202 -13.70 3.98 -1.41
N LYS A 203 -14.34 2.90 -1.87
CA LYS A 203 -15.75 2.90 -2.29
C LYS A 203 -16.65 2.27 -1.22
N GLY A 204 -17.77 2.92 -0.90
CA GLY A 204 -18.76 2.47 0.10
C GLY A 204 -18.84 3.33 1.38
N ALA A 205 -19.68 2.95 2.34
CA ALA A 205 -19.94 3.77 3.55
C ALA A 205 -18.72 3.85 4.49
N ALA A 206 -18.04 2.73 4.75
CA ALA A 206 -16.79 2.70 5.55
C ALA A 206 -15.66 3.49 4.88
N ALA A 207 -15.66 3.45 3.55
CA ALA A 207 -14.77 4.17 2.67
C ALA A 207 -14.95 5.69 2.77
N ASN A 208 -16.19 6.20 2.77
CA ASN A 208 -16.47 7.63 2.96
C ASN A 208 -15.97 8.13 4.32
N LYS A 209 -16.16 7.33 5.38
CA LYS A 209 -15.65 7.66 6.71
C LYS A 209 -14.13 7.73 6.73
N LEU A 210 -13.46 6.73 6.14
CA LEU A 210 -12.00 6.70 6.07
C LEU A 210 -11.44 7.83 5.21
N GLU A 211 -12.05 8.12 4.06
CA GLU A 211 -11.68 9.27 3.24
C GLU A 211 -11.86 10.59 3.98
N THR A 212 -12.94 10.74 4.76
CA THR A 212 -13.15 11.92 5.62
C THR A 212 -12.01 12.05 6.64
N ASP A 213 -11.70 10.97 7.36
CA ASP A 213 -10.60 10.94 8.35
C ASP A 213 -9.25 11.28 7.69
N ARG A 214 -8.99 10.73 6.49
CA ARG A 214 -7.79 11.01 5.69
C ARG A 214 -7.71 12.49 5.30
N LEU A 215 -8.80 13.05 4.79
CA LEU A 215 -8.86 14.44 4.35
C LEU A 215 -8.69 15.40 5.53
N LEU A 216 -9.29 15.09 6.68
CA LEU A 216 -9.10 15.86 7.92
C LEU A 216 -7.62 15.88 8.34
N LYS A 217 -6.98 14.73 8.45
CA LYS A 217 -5.54 14.63 8.77
C LYS A 217 -4.68 15.41 7.76
N ARG A 218 -4.97 15.30 6.47
CA ARG A 218 -4.23 16.03 5.43
C ARG A 218 -4.40 17.54 5.56
N ILE A 219 -5.61 18.01 5.85
CA ILE A 219 -5.89 19.44 6.08
C ILE A 219 -5.16 19.94 7.32
N GLU A 220 -5.14 19.19 8.41
CA GLU A 220 -4.41 19.56 9.63
C GLU A 220 -2.90 19.70 9.36
N LYS A 221 -2.31 18.73 8.65
CA LYS A 221 -0.90 18.79 8.25
C LYS A 221 -0.61 20.00 7.36
N LEU A 222 -1.43 20.24 6.33
CA LEU A 222 -1.26 21.39 5.43
C LEU A 222 -1.41 22.73 6.16
N ARG A 223 -2.30 22.82 7.17
CA ARG A 223 -2.44 24.02 8.00
C ARG A 223 -1.19 24.27 8.84
N LYS A 224 -0.60 23.21 9.39
CA LYS A 224 0.67 23.30 10.13
C LYS A 224 1.83 23.75 9.22
N ASP A 225 1.99 23.08 8.08
CA ASP A 225 3.04 23.41 7.10
C ASP A 225 2.89 24.87 6.61
N LYS A 226 1.65 25.31 6.34
CA LYS A 226 1.35 26.70 5.96
C LYS A 226 1.77 27.69 7.05
N ALA A 227 1.44 27.42 8.31
CA ALA A 227 1.79 28.32 9.42
C ALA A 227 3.31 28.43 9.60
N GLU A 228 4.05 27.32 9.44
CA GLU A 228 5.51 27.33 9.51
C GLU A 228 6.15 28.14 8.36
N GLU A 229 5.64 28.00 7.13
CA GLU A 229 6.12 28.79 5.99
C GLU A 229 5.74 30.27 6.09
N GLU A 230 4.54 30.60 6.57
CA GLU A 230 4.14 31.99 6.84
C GLU A 230 5.05 32.65 7.90
N ALA A 231 5.46 31.91 8.94
CA ALA A 231 6.40 32.40 9.93
C ALA A 231 7.79 32.69 9.32
N LYS A 232 8.29 31.81 8.44
CA LYS A 232 9.54 32.04 7.70
C LYS A 232 9.45 33.27 6.80
N LEU A 233 8.36 33.41 6.05
CA LEU A 233 8.12 34.58 5.19
C LEU A 233 8.05 35.88 6.01
N ALA A 234 7.40 35.85 7.17
CA ALA A 234 7.35 37.01 8.07
C ALA A 234 8.74 37.41 8.57
N SER A 235 9.58 36.44 8.93
CA SER A 235 10.98 36.68 9.32
C SER A 235 11.78 37.34 8.20
N ILE A 236 11.71 36.79 6.99
CA ILE A 236 12.41 37.32 5.80
C ILE A 236 11.95 38.75 5.48
N ASN A 237 10.64 38.99 5.49
CA ASN A 237 10.10 40.33 5.25
C ASN A 237 10.54 41.34 6.33
N GLY A 238 10.68 40.89 7.58
CA GLY A 238 11.24 41.69 8.67
C GLY A 238 12.69 42.10 8.41
N GLU A 239 13.53 41.17 7.93
CA GLU A 239 14.91 41.44 7.55
C GLU A 239 14.99 42.41 6.36
N ILE A 240 14.19 42.19 5.31
CA ILE A 240 14.11 43.09 4.15
C ILE A 240 13.76 44.52 4.60
N SER A 241 12.75 44.67 5.44
CA SER A 241 12.33 45.98 5.97
C SER A 241 13.44 46.65 6.77
N THR A 242 14.17 45.90 7.59
CA THR A 242 15.30 46.41 8.38
C THR A 242 16.44 46.89 7.47
N ILE A 243 16.77 46.12 6.43
CA ILE A 243 17.82 46.48 5.46
C ILE A 243 17.38 47.69 4.63
N GLN A 244 16.13 47.74 4.16
CA GLN A 244 15.58 48.88 3.43
C GLN A 244 15.64 50.17 4.26
N ALA A 245 15.19 50.12 5.51
CA ALA A 245 15.30 51.27 6.43
C ALA A 245 16.75 51.74 6.57
N ARG A 246 17.70 50.80 6.66
CA ARG A 246 19.13 51.14 6.74
C ARG A 246 19.68 51.76 5.46
N LEU A 247 19.25 51.28 4.29
CA LEU A 247 19.61 51.87 2.99
C LEU A 247 19.04 53.28 2.85
N ASP A 248 17.79 53.50 3.27
CA ASP A 248 17.14 54.81 3.23
C ASP A 248 17.81 55.83 4.18
N GLU A 249 18.28 55.40 5.35
CA GLU A 249 19.09 56.23 6.26
C GLU A 249 20.41 56.65 5.62
N LEU A 250 21.12 55.72 4.97
CA LEU A 250 22.40 55.98 4.31
C LEU A 250 22.25 56.88 3.08
N ALA A 251 21.14 56.78 2.34
CA ALA A 251 20.88 57.61 1.16
C ALA A 251 20.58 59.09 1.47
N LYS A 252 20.32 59.43 2.74
CA LYS A 252 20.03 60.79 3.22
C LYS A 252 21.27 61.52 3.77
N GLN A 253 22.42 60.85 3.83
CA GLN A 253 23.72 61.45 4.18
C GLN A 253 24.44 61.92 2.92
#